data_AF-A0A2J6T416-F1
#
_entry.id   AF-A0A2J6T416-F1
#
_cell.length_a   1.000
_cell.length_b   1.000
_cell.length_c   1.000
_cell.angle_alpha   90.00
_cell.angle_beta   90.00
_cell.angle_gamma   90.00
#
_symmetry.space_group_name_H-M   'P 1'
#
loop_
_entity.id
_entity.type
_entity.pdbx_description
1 polymer ?
#
loop_
_entity_poly.entity_id
_entity_poly.type
_entity_poly.pdbx_seq_one_letter_code
_entity_poly.pdbx_strand_id
1 'polypeptide(L)'
;MASRLDTTSSFKSVAPFTAKSVLQTPDDFKFASRQTQRGSLAPRDLKEQDDWAQRMIKLVGVCPENNDWARKENPGGFQCLGGGHSMTDELLAEGLGGILAHPARKWGESKGPYYPDPNTGKYTRGV
;
A
#
# COMPACT_ATOMS: atom_id res chain seq x y z
N MET A 1 31.60 16.18 -1.80
CA MET A 1 31.04 14.99 -2.46
C MET A 1 30.54 14.06 -1.37
N ALA A 2 29.23 13.93 -1.19
CA ALA A 2 28.66 12.97 -0.25
C ALA A 2 27.49 12.27 -0.96
N SER A 3 27.72 11.02 -1.34
CA SER A 3 26.79 10.15 -2.03
C SER A 3 25.54 9.92 -1.19
N ARG A 4 24.37 10.18 -1.78
CA ARG A 4 23.09 9.69 -1.27
C ARG A 4 22.95 8.23 -1.70
N LEU A 5 22.92 7.33 -0.74
CA LEU A 5 22.50 5.95 -0.99
C LEU A 5 20.98 5.98 -1.18
N ASP A 6 20.56 6.09 -2.44
CA ASP A 6 19.19 5.80 -2.88
C ASP A 6 18.95 4.30 -2.67
N THR A 7 18.53 3.94 -1.46
CA THR A 7 18.03 2.59 -1.18
C THR A 7 16.60 2.55 -1.66
N THR A 8 16.42 2.45 -2.98
CA THR A 8 15.15 2.02 -3.56
C THR A 8 14.95 0.55 -3.17
N SER A 9 14.38 0.33 -1.99
CA SER A 9 13.94 -0.98 -1.55
C SER A 9 12.78 -1.40 -2.44
N SER A 10 13.08 -1.96 -3.60
CA SER A 10 12.11 -2.59 -4.49
C SER A 10 11.55 -3.82 -3.78
N PHE A 11 10.43 -3.64 -3.09
CA PHE A 11 9.63 -4.74 -2.57
C PHE A 11 9.04 -5.47 -3.80
N LYS A 12 9.66 -6.58 -4.21
CA LYS A 12 9.10 -7.46 -5.24
C LYS A 12 8.25 -8.50 -4.55
N SER A 13 6.97 -8.20 -4.34
CA SER A 13 5.98 -9.23 -4.03
C SER A 13 5.41 -9.80 -5.32
N VAL A 14 5.17 -11.11 -5.35
CA VAL A 14 4.35 -11.72 -6.39
C VAL A 14 2.98 -12.00 -5.79
N ALA A 15 1.99 -11.21 -6.19
CA ALA A 15 0.60 -11.46 -5.82
C ALA A 15 0.16 -12.87 -6.27
N PRO A 16 -0.71 -13.55 -5.51
CA PRO A 16 -1.33 -14.80 -5.94
C PRO A 16 -2.09 -14.62 -7.26
N PHE A 17 -2.13 -15.66 -8.10
CA PHE A 17 -2.88 -15.64 -9.37
C PHE A 17 -4.38 -15.37 -9.19
N THR A 18 -4.91 -15.61 -7.98
CA THR A 18 -6.31 -15.36 -7.62
C THR A 18 -6.58 -13.91 -7.26
N ALA A 19 -5.55 -13.09 -7.00
CA ALA A 19 -5.71 -11.69 -6.66
C ALA A 19 -6.37 -10.94 -7.81
N LYS A 20 -7.30 -10.04 -7.47
CA LYS A 20 -8.02 -9.20 -8.43
C LYS A 20 -7.65 -7.74 -8.23
N SER A 21 -7.65 -7.00 -9.33
CA SER A 21 -7.49 -5.55 -9.31
C SER A 21 -8.58 -4.91 -8.45
N VAL A 22 -8.17 -4.05 -7.54
CA VAL A 22 -9.07 -3.13 -6.83
C VAL A 22 -9.21 -1.81 -7.58
N LEU A 23 -8.37 -1.56 -8.60
CA LEU A 23 -8.47 -0.42 -9.51
C LEU A 23 -9.65 -0.65 -10.46
N GLN A 24 -10.57 0.30 -10.54
CA GLN A 24 -11.84 0.15 -11.29
C GLN A 24 -11.98 1.17 -12.42
N THR A 25 -11.32 2.33 -12.30
CA THR A 25 -11.45 3.44 -13.23
C THR A 25 -10.13 3.77 -13.92
N PRO A 26 -10.14 4.42 -15.11
CA PRO A 26 -8.92 4.92 -15.73
C PRO A 26 -8.09 5.82 -14.82
N ASP A 27 -8.76 6.61 -13.98
CA ASP A 27 -8.08 7.45 -12.99
C ASP A 27 -7.34 6.59 -11.95
N ASP A 28 -7.94 5.49 -11.48
CA ASP A 28 -7.24 4.61 -10.53
C ASP A 28 -5.93 4.07 -11.09
N PHE A 29 -5.92 3.66 -12.37
CA PHE A 29 -4.69 3.22 -13.03
C PHE A 29 -3.66 4.36 -13.16
N LYS A 30 -4.11 5.58 -13.47
CA LYS A 30 -3.24 6.76 -13.53
C LYS A 30 -2.61 7.06 -12.16
N PHE A 31 -3.41 7.10 -11.10
CA PHE A 31 -2.91 7.34 -9.74
C PHE A 31 -2.00 6.20 -9.28
N ALA A 32 -2.35 4.94 -9.51
CA ALA A 32 -1.52 3.79 -9.18
C ALA A 32 -0.15 3.86 -9.86
N SER A 33 -0.10 4.21 -11.16
CA SER A 33 1.15 4.28 -11.93
C SER A 33 2.18 5.29 -11.41
N ARG A 34 1.75 6.30 -10.64
CA ARG A 34 2.63 7.34 -10.08
C ARG A 34 2.80 7.27 -8.57
N GLN A 35 2.16 6.30 -7.89
CA GLN A 35 2.19 6.21 -6.43
C GLN A 35 3.61 6.02 -5.87
N THR A 36 4.45 5.20 -6.52
CA THR A 36 5.86 5.03 -6.12
C THR A 36 6.72 6.28 -6.32
N GLN A 37 6.22 7.25 -7.11
CA GLN A 37 6.88 8.52 -7.37
C GLN A 37 6.26 9.68 -6.58
N ARG A 38 5.36 9.38 -5.62
CA ARG A 38 4.62 10.39 -4.82
C ARG A 38 5.52 11.50 -4.30
N GLY A 39 6.71 11.19 -3.78
CA GLY A 39 7.65 12.17 -3.21
C GLY A 39 8.15 13.23 -4.20
N SER A 40 7.94 13.03 -5.50
CA SER A 40 8.31 13.97 -6.57
C SER A 40 7.14 14.81 -7.12
N LEU A 41 5.92 14.58 -6.62
CA LEU A 41 4.73 15.28 -7.10
C LEU A 41 4.66 16.72 -6.59
N ALA A 42 4.11 17.61 -7.42
CA ALA A 42 3.78 18.97 -7.01
C ALA A 42 2.71 18.97 -5.90
N PRO A 43 2.62 20.00 -5.04
CA PRO A 43 1.73 19.99 -3.87
C PRO A 43 0.25 19.70 -4.18
N ARG A 44 -0.26 20.19 -5.31
CA ARG A 44 -1.64 19.90 -5.74
C ARG A 44 -1.82 18.42 -6.09
N ASP A 45 -0.95 17.89 -6.95
CA ASP A 45 -0.98 16.48 -7.36
C ASP A 45 -0.77 15.54 -6.17
N LEU A 46 0.09 15.93 -5.23
CA LEU A 46 0.34 15.19 -4.00
C LEU A 46 -0.93 15.01 -3.17
N LYS A 47 -1.72 16.07 -3.02
CA LYS A 47 -2.99 15.99 -2.29
C LYS A 47 -3.97 15.05 -2.99
N GLU A 48 -4.13 15.19 -4.31
CA GLU A 48 -5.01 14.32 -5.08
C GLU A 48 -4.56 12.86 -5.01
N GLN A 49 -3.24 12.61 -5.00
CA GLN A 49 -2.64 11.29 -4.84
C GLN A 49 -2.94 10.68 -3.46
N ASP A 50 -2.78 11.46 -2.39
CA ASP A 50 -3.04 11.00 -1.03
C ASP A 50 -4.53 10.73 -0.78
N ASP A 51 -5.40 11.59 -1.31
CA ASP A 51 -6.85 11.37 -1.26
C ASP A 51 -7.24 10.08 -2.00
N TRP A 52 -6.67 9.84 -3.18
CA TRP A 52 -6.86 8.58 -3.91
C TRP A 52 -6.38 7.36 -3.12
N ALA A 53 -5.15 7.42 -2.57
CA ALA A 53 -4.58 6.32 -1.81
C ALA A 53 -5.45 5.96 -0.59
N GLN A 54 -5.93 6.96 0.15
CA GLN A 54 -6.84 6.72 1.28
C GLN A 54 -8.17 6.09 0.86
N ARG A 55 -8.75 6.50 -0.29
CA ARG A 55 -9.95 5.84 -0.82
C ARG A 55 -9.68 4.37 -1.15
N MET A 56 -8.54 4.07 -1.78
CA MET A 56 -8.16 2.69 -2.09
C MET A 56 -7.97 1.86 -0.82
N ILE A 57 -7.27 2.38 0.18
CA ILE A 57 -7.09 1.70 1.47
C ILE A 57 -8.45 1.38 2.13
N LYS A 58 -9.38 2.34 2.13
CA LYS A 58 -10.74 2.15 2.67
C LYS A 58 -11.54 1.12 1.88
N LEU A 59 -11.38 1.07 0.55
CA LEU A 59 -12.05 0.10 -0.32
C LEU A 59 -11.64 -1.33 0.01
N VAL A 60 -10.35 -1.58 0.27
CA VAL A 60 -9.87 -2.92 0.65
C VAL A 60 -10.31 -3.27 2.08
N GLY A 61 -10.48 -2.28 2.97
CA GLY A 61 -11.23 -2.44 4.22
C GLY A 61 -10.60 -3.40 5.23
N VAL A 62 -9.28 -3.43 5.30
CA VAL A 62 -8.56 -4.57 5.91
C VAL A 62 -8.25 -4.41 7.40
N CYS A 63 -8.42 -3.23 7.99
CA CYS A 63 -8.16 -3.06 9.42
C CYS A 63 -9.32 -3.67 10.21
N PRO A 64 -9.15 -4.79 10.95
CA PRO A 64 -10.24 -5.41 11.70
C PRO A 64 -10.76 -4.49 12.82
N GLU A 65 -9.92 -3.56 13.27
CA GLU A 65 -10.22 -2.58 14.31
C GLU A 65 -10.82 -1.27 13.74
N ASN A 66 -11.01 -1.18 12.41
CA ASN A 66 -11.56 0.00 11.72
C ASN A 66 -10.85 1.32 12.06
N ASN A 67 -9.54 1.26 12.36
CA ASN A 67 -8.74 2.45 12.63
C ASN A 67 -8.51 3.25 11.35
N ASP A 68 -8.37 4.57 11.52
CA ASP A 68 -7.89 5.47 10.46
C ASP A 68 -6.45 5.13 10.04
N TRP A 69 -6.02 5.72 8.92
CA TRP A 69 -4.73 5.45 8.29
C TRP A 69 -3.89 6.71 8.22
N ALA A 70 -2.64 6.60 8.66
CA ALA A 70 -1.67 7.69 8.64
C ALA A 70 -0.56 7.41 7.65
N ARG A 71 -0.20 8.43 6.86
CA ARG A 71 0.98 8.41 5.98
C ARG A 71 2.24 8.12 6.80
N LYS A 72 3.13 7.30 6.25
CA LYS A 72 4.49 7.05 6.74
C LYS A 72 5.47 7.37 5.62
N GLU A 73 6.27 8.42 5.80
CA GLU A 73 7.18 8.87 4.73
C GLU A 73 8.40 7.97 4.57
N ASN A 74 8.88 7.35 5.65
CA ASN A 74 9.97 6.38 5.60
C ASN A 74 9.49 5.06 6.22
N PRO A 75 9.28 3.99 5.44
CA PRO A 75 9.75 3.79 4.05
C PRO A 75 8.77 4.17 2.92
N GLY A 76 7.61 4.76 3.23
CA GLY A 76 6.61 5.14 2.21
C GLY A 76 5.36 4.27 2.29
N GLY A 77 4.19 4.91 2.31
CA GLY A 77 2.88 4.26 2.38
C GLY A 77 2.05 4.70 3.57
N PHE A 78 1.12 3.85 4.02
CA PHE A 78 0.14 4.16 5.05
C PHE A 78 0.06 3.03 6.08
N GLN A 79 -0.01 3.40 7.37
CA GLN A 79 -0.20 2.47 8.48
C GLN A 79 -1.50 2.82 9.21
N CYS A 80 -2.25 1.81 9.64
CA CYS A 80 -3.39 2.07 10.51
C CYS A 80 -2.92 2.69 11.84
N LEU A 81 -3.75 3.50 12.50
CA LEU A 81 -3.38 4.15 13.76
C LEU A 81 -3.09 3.15 14.90
N GLY A 82 -3.69 1.96 14.86
CA GLY A 82 -3.36 0.86 15.78
C GLY A 82 -1.99 0.20 15.49
N GLY A 83 -1.34 0.54 14.37
CA GLY A 83 -0.01 0.07 13.99
C GLY A 83 0.04 -1.36 13.44
N GLY A 84 -1.04 -2.14 13.54
CA GLY A 84 -1.05 -3.56 13.17
C GLY A 84 -1.01 -3.86 11.67
N HIS A 85 -1.31 -2.88 10.81
CA HIS A 85 -1.39 -3.11 9.37
C HIS A 85 -0.83 -1.92 8.56
N SER A 86 -0.20 -2.21 7.42
CA SER A 86 0.22 -1.18 6.48
C SER A 86 0.05 -1.58 5.02
N MET A 87 0.00 -0.57 4.16
CA MET A 87 0.12 -0.69 2.71
C MET A 87 1.25 0.22 2.26
N THR A 88 2.25 -0.32 1.57
CA THR A 88 3.36 0.48 1.03
C THR A 88 2.92 1.20 -0.25
N ASP A 89 3.71 2.18 -0.69
CA ASP A 89 3.45 2.85 -1.97
C ASP A 89 3.53 1.87 -3.14
N GLU A 90 4.35 0.81 -3.06
CA GLU A 90 4.42 -0.27 -4.04
C GLU A 90 3.14 -1.12 -4.06
N LEU A 91 2.60 -1.51 -2.90
CA LEU A 91 1.36 -2.30 -2.82
C LEU A 91 0.14 -1.51 -3.32
N LEU A 92 0.13 -0.19 -3.07
CA LEU A 92 -0.89 0.69 -3.62
C LEU A 92 -0.74 0.86 -5.14
N ALA A 93 0.49 0.97 -5.65
CA ALA A 93 0.77 1.02 -7.09
C ALA A 93 0.42 -0.29 -7.80
N GLU A 94 0.63 -1.43 -7.14
CA GLU A 94 0.25 -2.75 -7.63
C GLU A 94 -1.27 -2.86 -7.84
N GLY A 95 -2.07 -2.22 -6.98
CA GLY A 95 -3.52 -2.13 -7.17
C GLY A 95 -4.26 -3.45 -6.99
N LEU A 96 -3.65 -4.42 -6.30
CA LEU A 96 -4.22 -5.75 -6.04
C LEU A 96 -4.73 -5.92 -4.59
N GLY A 97 -4.70 -4.85 -3.79
CA GLY A 97 -5.18 -4.85 -2.41
C GLY A 97 -4.26 -5.56 -1.41
N GLY A 98 -2.97 -5.65 -1.71
CA GLY A 98 -1.97 -6.26 -0.82
C GLY A 98 -1.79 -5.49 0.48
N ILE A 99 -1.59 -6.22 1.59
CA ILE A 99 -1.38 -5.66 2.93
C ILE A 99 -0.24 -6.33 3.69
N LEU A 100 0.46 -5.56 4.51
CA LEU A 100 1.43 -6.07 5.48
C LEU A 100 0.83 -6.08 6.89
N ALA A 101 1.02 -7.19 7.61
CA ALA A 101 0.66 -7.31 9.02
C ALA A 101 1.89 -7.06 9.89
N HIS A 102 1.75 -6.29 10.97
CA HIS A 102 2.82 -5.92 11.90
C HIS A 102 2.48 -6.45 13.31
N PRO A 103 2.88 -7.69 13.65
CA PRO A 103 2.59 -8.27 14.98
C PRO A 103 3.12 -7.41 16.14
N ALA A 104 4.29 -6.78 15.94
CA ALA A 104 4.90 -5.88 16.92
C ALA A 104 4.37 -4.43 16.83
N ARG A 105 3.41 -4.15 15.93
CA ARG A 105 2.89 -2.81 15.60
C ARG A 105 3.97 -1.82 15.13
N LYS A 106 5.11 -2.35 14.66
CA LYS A 106 6.26 -1.61 14.15
C LYS A 106 6.43 -1.90 12.68
N TRP A 107 6.56 -0.85 11.87
CA TRP A 107 6.62 -0.95 10.41
C TRP A 107 7.74 -1.88 9.89
N GLY A 108 8.89 -1.93 10.56
CA GLY A 108 10.04 -2.74 10.14
C GLY A 108 9.90 -4.25 10.37
N GLU A 109 8.90 -4.69 11.13
CA GLU A 109 8.71 -6.09 11.51
C GLU A 109 7.37 -6.60 10.96
N SER A 110 7.33 -6.78 9.64
CA SER A 110 6.11 -7.11 8.91
C SER A 110 6.07 -8.56 8.41
N LYS A 111 4.85 -9.07 8.22
CA LYS A 111 4.53 -10.31 7.52
C LYS A 111 3.64 -10.00 6.32
N GLY A 112 3.76 -10.79 5.26
CA GLY A 112 2.99 -10.62 4.02
C GLY A 112 3.90 -10.32 2.82
N PRO A 113 3.37 -9.65 1.77
CA PRO A 113 2.00 -9.12 1.69
C PRO A 113 0.93 -10.22 1.63
N TYR A 114 -0.26 -9.87 2.09
CA TYR A 114 -1.46 -10.69 2.01
C TYR A 114 -2.47 -10.03 1.09
N TYR A 115 -3.12 -10.82 0.25
CA TYR A 115 -4.08 -10.35 -0.76
C TYR A 115 -5.46 -10.95 -0.50
N PRO A 116 -6.55 -10.18 -0.68
CA PRO A 116 -7.89 -10.71 -0.56
C PRO A 116 -8.15 -11.72 -1.68
N ASP A 117 -8.56 -12.94 -1.31
CA ASP A 117 -9.03 -13.95 -2.24
C ASP A 117 -10.53 -13.70 -2.52
N PRO A 118 -10.92 -13.34 -3.76
CA PRO A 118 -12.31 -13.05 -4.08
C PRO A 118 -13.23 -14.27 -3.95
N ASN A 119 -12.68 -15.48 -3.97
CA ASN A 119 -13.49 -16.71 -3.92
C ASN A 119 -13.80 -17.15 -2.50
N THR A 120 -12.92 -16.82 -1.54
CA THR A 120 -13.04 -17.28 -0.16
C THR A 120 -13.26 -16.15 0.85
N GLY A 121 -13.03 -14.91 0.44
CA GLY A 121 -13.02 -13.74 1.33
C GLY A 121 -11.87 -13.74 2.33
N LYS A 122 -10.94 -14.71 2.23
CA LYS A 122 -9.77 -14.83 3.12
C LYS A 122 -8.58 -14.10 2.52
N TYR A 123 -7.66 -13.68 3.38
CA TYR A 123 -6.39 -13.11 2.96
C TYR A 123 -5.36 -14.23 2.75
N THR A 124 -4.75 -14.27 1.56
CA THR A 124 -3.74 -15.26 1.17
C THR A 124 -2.39 -14.60 0.98
N ARG A 125 -1.31 -15.26 1.39
CA ARG A 125 0.03 -14.69 1.32
C ARG A 125 0.54 -14.69 -0.12
N GLY A 126 1.06 -13.55 -0.60
CA GLY A 126 1.87 -13.50 -1.81
C GLY A 126 3.24 -14.18 -1.59
N VAL A 127 3.87 -14.60 -2.68
CA VAL A 127 5.19 -15.28 -2.67
C VAL A 127 6.31 -14.37 -3.14
#